data_AF-A0AA49GRK0-F1
#
_entry.id   AF-A0AA49GRK0-F1
#
_cell.length_a   1.000
_cell.length_b   1.000
_cell.length_c   1.000
_cell.angle_alpha   90.00
_cell.angle_beta   90.00
_cell.angle_gamma   90.00
#
_symmetry.space_group_name_H-M   'P 1'
#
loop_
_entity.id
_entity.type
_entity.pdbx_description
1 polymer ?
#
loop_
_entity_poly.entity_id
_entity_poly.type
_entity_poly.pdbx_seq_one_letter_code
_entity_poly.pdbx_strand_id
1 'polypeptide(L)'
;MKKLIILLLLVIDLVGCHEKLDEELVYFEDVDFSSGDYKIYVFATEGEWIEDYKNFIIDDIEILNEIKKRWVFEHKIPPSACGYGYNLKLVDNEKIVKSTSINVDCEYMSGWIEFPKEYLSDYKSAFERLEGDGIKRFSEKYLKE
;
A
#
# COMPACT_ATOMS: atom_id res chain seq x y z
N MET A 1 -17.59 -47.60 -0.07
CA MET A 1 -16.63 -46.53 0.29
C MET A 1 -15.91 -45.96 -0.95
N LYS A 2 -16.63 -45.61 -2.03
CA LYS A 2 -16.03 -44.99 -3.25
C LYS A 2 -16.74 -43.71 -3.71
N LYS A 3 -17.87 -43.35 -3.09
CA LYS A 3 -18.64 -42.14 -3.41
C LYS A 3 -18.26 -40.92 -2.56
N LEU A 4 -17.46 -41.10 -1.50
CA LEU A 4 -17.06 -40.00 -0.61
C LEU A 4 -15.81 -39.23 -1.07
N ILE A 5 -15.01 -39.81 -1.97
CA ILE A 5 -13.72 -39.22 -2.41
C ILE A 5 -13.94 -38.18 -3.53
N ILE A 6 -15.00 -38.31 -4.33
CA ILE A 6 -15.26 -37.39 -5.46
C ILE A 6 -15.79 -36.03 -4.96
N LEU A 7 -16.43 -35.98 -3.79
CA LEU A 7 -16.88 -34.71 -3.21
C LEU A 7 -15.72 -33.87 -2.64
N LEU A 8 -14.58 -34.48 -2.29
CA LEU A 8 -13.44 -33.75 -1.72
C LEU A 8 -12.60 -33.03 -2.79
N LEU A 9 -12.69 -33.45 -4.06
CA LEU A 9 -11.92 -32.87 -5.16
C LEU A 9 -12.60 -31.64 -5.79
N LEU A 10 -13.92 -31.48 -5.66
CA LEU A 10 -14.65 -30.31 -6.16
C LEU A 10 -14.60 -29.09 -5.22
N VAL A 11 -14.12 -29.27 -3.98
CA VAL A 11 -14.03 -28.19 -2.99
C VAL A 11 -12.65 -27.50 -3.04
N ILE A 12 -11.68 -28.06 -3.76
CA ILE A 12 -10.30 -27.53 -3.83
C ILE A 12 -10.19 -26.37 -4.84
N ASP A 13 -11.12 -26.23 -5.79
CA ASP A 13 -11.06 -25.18 -6.82
C ASP A 13 -11.72 -23.84 -6.43
N LEU A 14 -12.24 -23.70 -5.22
CA LEU A 14 -12.91 -22.47 -4.75
C LEU A 14 -12.04 -21.60 -3.83
N VAL A 15 -10.79 -22.00 -3.58
CA VAL A 15 -9.85 -21.18 -2.80
C VAL A 15 -9.04 -20.32 -3.77
N GLY A 16 -9.55 -19.12 -4.05
CA GLY A 16 -8.70 -17.97 -4.36
C GLY A 16 -8.35 -17.70 -5.83
N CYS A 17 -9.31 -17.78 -6.76
CA CYS A 17 -9.13 -17.06 -8.04
C CYS A 17 -9.38 -15.56 -7.79
N HIS A 18 -8.35 -14.81 -7.40
CA HIS A 18 -8.39 -13.35 -7.47
C HIS A 18 -8.61 -12.91 -8.92
N GLU A 19 -9.40 -11.85 -9.12
CA GLU A 19 -9.63 -11.31 -10.47
C GLU A 19 -8.31 -10.71 -10.96
N LYS A 20 -7.81 -11.17 -12.11
CA LYS A 20 -6.61 -10.58 -12.72
C LYS A 20 -6.92 -9.19 -13.26
N LEU A 21 -6.00 -8.24 -13.11
CA LEU A 21 -6.05 -6.95 -13.78
C LEU A 21 -5.92 -7.13 -15.30
N ASP A 22 -6.57 -6.25 -16.07
CA ASP A 22 -6.47 -6.26 -17.54
C ASP A 22 -5.01 -6.01 -18.00
N GLU A 23 -4.29 -5.17 -17.26
CA GLU A 23 -2.87 -4.89 -17.42
C GLU A 23 -2.21 -4.84 -16.04
N GLU A 24 -0.93 -5.23 -15.97
CA GLU A 24 -0.13 -5.14 -14.75
C GLU A 24 0.00 -3.67 -14.32
N LEU A 25 -0.21 -3.39 -13.03
CA LEU A 25 -0.01 -2.06 -12.47
C LEU A 25 1.38 -1.96 -11.83
N VAL A 26 2.30 -1.29 -12.51
CA VAL A 26 3.58 -0.87 -11.93
C VAL A 26 3.38 0.49 -11.25
N TYR A 27 3.17 0.50 -9.93
CA TYR A 27 2.64 1.70 -9.26
C TYR A 27 3.59 2.91 -9.31
N PHE A 28 4.90 2.70 -9.41
CA PHE A 28 5.90 3.78 -9.49
C PHE A 28 6.69 3.79 -10.81
N GLU A 29 6.08 3.34 -11.92
CA GLU A 29 6.74 3.19 -13.23
C GLU A 29 7.56 4.44 -13.63
N ASP A 30 6.91 5.60 -13.63
CA ASP A 30 7.46 6.89 -14.09
C ASP A 30 8.34 7.62 -13.05
N VAL A 31 8.60 7.03 -11.89
CA VAL A 31 9.32 7.70 -10.80
C VAL A 31 10.78 7.30 -10.77
N ASP A 32 11.71 8.23 -11.04
CA ASP A 32 13.13 8.01 -10.79
C ASP A 32 13.52 8.60 -9.42
N PHE A 33 13.51 7.74 -8.40
CA PHE A 33 13.84 8.15 -7.04
C PHE A 33 15.26 8.71 -6.91
N SER A 34 16.19 8.36 -7.81
CA SER A 34 17.58 8.85 -7.77
C SER A 34 17.73 10.31 -8.23
N SER A 35 16.69 10.84 -8.90
CA SER A 35 16.72 12.16 -9.54
C SER A 35 16.06 13.29 -8.72
N GLY A 36 15.49 13.00 -7.54
CA GLY A 36 14.73 13.95 -6.73
C GLY A 36 14.82 13.71 -5.22
N ASP A 37 14.17 14.58 -4.44
CA ASP A 37 14.04 14.45 -2.98
C ASP A 37 12.69 13.81 -2.66
N TYR A 38 12.62 12.50 -2.90
CA TYR A 38 11.40 11.73 -2.79
C TYR A 38 11.14 11.26 -1.37
N LYS A 39 9.89 11.40 -0.91
CA LYS A 39 9.43 10.91 0.39
C LYS A 39 8.04 10.34 0.28
N ILE A 40 7.82 9.16 0.85
CA ILE A 40 6.47 8.63 1.05
C ILE A 40 6.01 9.04 2.44
N TYR A 41 5.02 9.94 2.50
CA TYR A 41 4.31 10.24 3.73
C TYR A 41 3.13 9.29 3.88
N VAL A 42 3.02 8.68 5.06
CA VAL A 42 1.95 7.74 5.40
C VAL A 42 1.18 8.31 6.58
N PHE A 43 -0.14 8.45 6.41
CA PHE A 43 -1.04 9.00 7.42
C PHE A 43 -2.13 7.99 7.75
N ALA A 44 -2.26 7.66 9.03
CA ALA A 44 -3.35 6.84 9.53
C ALA A 44 -4.70 7.50 9.27
N THR A 45 -5.66 6.68 8.85
CA THR A 45 -7.07 7.04 8.72
C THR A 45 -7.90 6.23 9.71
N GLU A 46 -8.75 5.31 9.24
CA GLU A 46 -9.65 4.52 10.07
C GLU A 46 -9.30 3.03 9.95
N GLY A 47 -9.38 2.28 11.06
CA GLY A 47 -9.11 0.83 11.07
C GLY A 47 -7.75 0.46 11.63
N GLU A 48 -7.27 -0.73 11.24
CA GLU A 48 -6.04 -1.33 11.75
C GLU A 48 -4.79 -0.73 11.09
N TRP A 49 -3.74 -0.57 11.90
CA TRP A 49 -2.46 0.01 11.52
C TRP A 49 -1.34 -1.02 11.71
N ILE A 50 -0.19 -0.76 11.08
CA ILE A 50 1.01 -1.57 11.32
C ILE A 50 1.52 -1.24 12.73
N GLU A 51 1.19 -2.13 13.67
CA GLU A 51 1.56 -2.00 15.09
C GLU A 51 1.06 -0.64 15.63
N ASP A 52 1.97 0.22 16.11
CA ASP A 52 1.68 1.55 16.64
C ASP A 52 2.11 2.69 15.69
N TYR A 53 2.44 2.40 14.43
CA TYR A 53 2.87 3.39 13.44
C TYR A 53 1.67 4.10 12.79
N LYS A 54 1.18 5.15 13.46
CA LYS A 54 0.05 5.94 12.93
C LYS A 54 0.44 6.80 11.75
N ASN A 55 1.45 7.65 11.91
CA ASN A 55 1.92 8.52 10.85
C ASN A 55 3.43 8.41 10.77
N PHE A 56 3.97 8.28 9.56
CA PHE A 56 5.39 8.09 9.36
C PHE A 56 5.83 8.50 7.96
N ILE A 57 7.14 8.61 7.79
CA ILE A 57 7.81 8.92 6.53
C ILE A 57 8.73 7.77 6.18
N ILE A 58 8.85 7.49 4.88
CA ILE A 58 9.93 6.69 4.29
C ILE A 58 10.66 7.60 3.30
N ASP A 59 11.92 7.92 3.58
CA ASP A 59 12.76 8.74 2.70
C ASP A 59 14.17 8.15 2.45
N ASP A 60 14.40 6.90 2.89
CA ASP A 60 15.59 6.14 2.50
C ASP A 60 15.49 5.72 1.02
N ILE A 61 16.43 6.19 0.22
CA ILE A 61 16.45 5.98 -1.23
C ILE A 61 16.58 4.51 -1.64
N GLU A 62 17.30 3.70 -0.87
CA GLU A 62 17.44 2.27 -1.16
C GLU A 62 16.10 1.56 -0.92
N ILE A 63 15.44 1.88 0.19
CA ILE A 63 14.12 1.35 0.52
C ILE A 63 13.05 1.80 -0.48
N LEU A 64 13.06 3.07 -0.89
CA LEU A 64 12.12 3.56 -1.91
C LEU A 64 12.29 2.80 -3.23
N ASN A 65 13.52 2.53 -3.66
CA ASN A 65 13.78 1.72 -4.86
C ASN A 65 13.31 0.27 -4.71
N GLU A 66 13.46 -0.35 -3.53
CA GLU A 66 12.91 -1.68 -3.27
C GLU A 66 11.37 -1.69 -3.29
N ILE A 67 10.74 -0.66 -2.72
CA ILE A 67 9.28 -0.45 -2.81
C ILE A 67 8.86 -0.35 -4.28
N LYS A 68 9.53 0.47 -5.11
CA LYS A 68 9.22 0.59 -6.54
C LYS A 68 9.31 -0.75 -7.28
N LYS A 69 10.32 -1.56 -7.00
CA LYS A 69 10.47 -2.89 -7.63
C LYS A 69 9.37 -3.86 -7.20
N ARG A 70 8.93 -3.79 -5.95
CA ARG A 70 7.98 -4.74 -5.37
C ARG A 70 6.52 -4.37 -5.66
N TRP A 71 6.22 -3.07 -5.80
CA TRP A 71 4.86 -2.58 -6.00
C TRP A 71 4.42 -2.68 -7.46
N VAL A 72 4.36 -3.93 -7.89
CA VAL A 72 3.88 -4.40 -9.17
C VAL A 72 2.70 -5.31 -8.86
N PHE A 73 1.52 -4.95 -9.35
CA PHE A 73 0.27 -5.59 -8.97
C PHE A 73 -0.41 -6.22 -10.18
N GLU A 74 -0.90 -7.44 -10.01
CA GLU A 74 -1.55 -8.22 -11.08
C GLU A 74 -3.01 -8.55 -10.78
N HIS A 75 -3.47 -8.33 -9.56
CA HIS A 75 -4.76 -8.83 -9.10
C HIS A 75 -5.60 -7.78 -8.39
N LYS A 76 -6.91 -7.94 -8.50
CA LYS A 76 -7.91 -7.28 -7.68
C LYS A 76 -8.43 -8.25 -6.63
N ILE A 77 -8.84 -7.67 -5.52
CA ILE A 77 -9.66 -8.34 -4.52
C ILE A 77 -11.14 -7.98 -4.72
N PRO A 78 -12.09 -8.83 -4.29
CA PRO A 78 -13.49 -8.47 -4.24
C PRO A 78 -13.74 -7.24 -3.35
N PRO A 79 -14.63 -6.30 -3.76
CA PRO A 79 -14.99 -5.16 -2.93
C PRO A 79 -15.45 -5.57 -1.52
N SER A 80 -14.92 -4.88 -0.51
CA SER A 80 -15.11 -5.20 0.91
C SER A 80 -15.34 -3.94 1.73
N ALA A 81 -16.12 -4.04 2.81
CA ALA A 81 -16.47 -2.92 3.69
C ALA A 81 -15.41 -2.64 4.78
N CYS A 82 -14.11 -2.79 4.48
CA CYS A 82 -13.06 -2.61 5.50
C CYS A 82 -12.55 -1.16 5.67
N GLY A 83 -12.95 -0.20 4.82
CA GLY A 83 -12.39 1.16 4.83
C GLY A 83 -10.87 1.17 4.55
N TYR A 84 -10.22 2.33 4.66
CA TYR A 84 -8.76 2.44 4.47
C TYR A 84 -8.07 2.78 5.80
N GLY A 85 -7.00 2.03 6.12
CA GLY A 85 -6.16 2.23 7.30
C GLY A 85 -5.14 3.35 7.14
N TYR A 86 -4.65 3.56 5.91
CA TYR A 86 -3.68 4.61 5.60
C TYR A 86 -3.99 5.37 4.31
N ASN A 87 -3.59 6.63 4.30
CA ASN A 87 -3.38 7.45 3.11
C ASN A 87 -1.89 7.64 2.87
N LEU A 88 -1.43 7.28 1.68
CA LEU A 88 -0.03 7.40 1.27
C LEU A 88 0.10 8.53 0.25
N LYS A 89 1.08 9.39 0.45
CA LYS A 89 1.42 10.53 -0.41
C LYS A 89 2.88 10.44 -0.81
N LEU A 90 3.15 10.19 -2.09
CA LEU A 90 4.49 10.36 -2.62
C LEU A 90 4.70 11.85 -2.92
N VAL A 91 5.73 12.42 -2.31
CA VAL A 91 6.16 13.80 -2.50
C VAL A 91 7.50 13.79 -3.22
N ASP A 92 7.65 14.71 -4.16
CA ASP A 92 8.94 15.12 -4.73
C ASP A 92 9.12 16.61 -4.47
N ASN A 93 10.16 16.96 -3.71
CA ASN A 93 10.45 18.33 -3.29
C ASN A 93 9.26 18.99 -2.54
N GLU A 94 8.44 19.76 -3.26
CA GLU A 94 7.31 20.53 -2.72
C GLU A 94 5.96 20.11 -3.31
N LYS A 95 5.92 19.02 -4.09
CA LYS A 95 4.73 18.60 -4.81
C LYS A 95 4.36 17.17 -4.45
N ILE A 96 3.08 16.95 -4.16
CA ILE A 96 2.50 15.59 -4.13
C ILE A 96 2.40 15.10 -5.58
N VAL A 97 3.17 14.05 -5.90
CA VAL A 97 3.22 13.47 -7.25
C VAL A 97 2.36 12.22 -7.38
N LYS A 98 2.09 11.51 -6.27
CA LYS A 98 1.20 10.34 -6.27
C LYS A 98 0.46 10.20 -4.95
N SER A 99 -0.71 9.57 -4.99
CA SER A 99 -1.53 9.31 -3.81
C SER A 99 -2.29 8.01 -3.95
N THR A 100 -2.38 7.23 -2.88
CA THR A 100 -3.28 6.08 -2.77
C THR A 100 -3.72 5.91 -1.33
N SER A 101 -4.81 5.18 -1.12
CA SER A 101 -5.21 4.69 0.19
C SER A 101 -5.02 3.18 0.24
N ILE A 102 -4.65 2.64 1.39
CA ILE A 102 -4.49 1.19 1.60
C ILE A 102 -5.20 0.74 2.86
N ASN A 103 -5.61 -0.52 2.87
CA ASN A 103 -6.00 -1.26 4.05
C ASN A 103 -5.03 -2.44 4.20
N VAL A 104 -4.24 -2.41 5.26
CA VAL A 104 -3.20 -3.42 5.52
C VAL A 104 -3.74 -4.71 6.12
N ASP A 105 -4.95 -4.69 6.70
CA ASP A 105 -5.59 -5.86 7.32
C ASP A 105 -6.40 -6.65 6.29
N CYS A 106 -7.14 -5.94 5.44
CA CYS A 106 -7.88 -6.52 4.33
C CYS A 106 -7.08 -6.58 3.01
N GLU A 107 -5.80 -6.23 3.07
CA GLU A 107 -4.80 -6.40 2.00
C GLU A 107 -5.21 -5.83 0.64
N TYR A 108 -5.62 -4.56 0.63
CA TYR A 108 -5.95 -3.87 -0.62
C TYR A 108 -5.59 -2.41 -0.64
N MET A 109 -5.43 -1.88 -1.85
CA MET A 109 -5.28 -0.46 -2.11
C MET A 109 -6.46 0.09 -2.93
N SER A 110 -6.54 1.42 -3.05
CA SER A 110 -7.53 2.11 -3.87
C SER A 110 -7.67 1.48 -5.26
N GLY A 111 -8.91 1.24 -5.70
CA GLY A 111 -9.20 0.49 -6.92
C GLY A 111 -9.39 -1.02 -6.68
N TRP A 112 -9.46 -1.46 -5.42
CA TRP A 112 -9.59 -2.87 -5.03
C TRP A 112 -8.44 -3.74 -5.52
N ILE A 113 -7.27 -3.15 -5.68
CA ILE A 113 -6.06 -3.86 -6.10
C ILE A 113 -5.50 -4.57 -4.86
N GLU A 114 -5.13 -5.84 -5.01
CA GLU A 114 -4.49 -6.63 -3.96
C GLU A 114 -3.21 -5.92 -3.49
N PHE A 115 -3.09 -5.72 -2.19
CA PHE A 115 -1.95 -5.07 -1.56
C PHE A 115 -1.51 -5.91 -0.36
N PRO A 116 -0.56 -6.84 -0.54
CA PRO A 116 -0.09 -7.67 0.57
C PRO A 116 0.47 -6.81 1.69
N LYS A 117 0.14 -7.14 2.95
CA LYS A 117 0.55 -6.33 4.11
C LYS A 117 2.08 -6.12 4.16
N GLU A 118 2.84 -7.15 3.77
CA GLU A 118 4.29 -7.16 3.76
C GLU A 118 4.91 -6.13 2.82
N TYR A 119 4.16 -5.66 1.81
CA TYR A 119 4.63 -4.63 0.88
C TYR A 119 4.90 -3.29 1.56
N LEU A 120 4.33 -3.09 2.74
CA LEU A 120 4.63 -1.96 3.61
C LEU A 120 5.33 -2.40 4.90
N SER A 121 4.85 -3.46 5.59
CA SER A 121 5.34 -3.80 6.93
C SER A 121 6.78 -4.31 6.99
N ASP A 122 7.31 -4.87 5.89
CA ASP A 122 8.71 -5.35 5.85
C ASP A 122 9.71 -4.21 6.01
N TYR A 123 9.31 -2.98 5.66
CA TYR A 123 10.15 -1.79 5.73
C TYR A 123 9.98 -1.01 7.04
N LYS A 124 9.33 -1.59 8.06
CA LYS A 124 9.01 -0.88 9.31
C LYS A 124 10.23 -0.28 10.03
N SER A 125 11.40 -0.88 9.88
CA SER A 125 12.64 -0.37 10.49
C SER A 125 13.12 0.95 9.86
N ALA A 126 12.64 1.28 8.66
CA ALA A 126 12.93 2.52 7.95
C ALA A 126 11.87 3.61 8.21
N PHE A 127 10.85 3.34 9.03
CA PHE A 127 9.79 4.31 9.31
C PHE A 127 10.29 5.39 10.25
N GLU A 128 10.31 6.64 9.78
CA GLU A 128 10.48 7.79 10.65
C GLU A 128 9.11 8.27 11.14
N ARG A 129 8.85 8.21 12.44
CA ARG A 129 7.55 8.62 13.01
C ARG A 129 7.29 10.10 12.75
N LEU A 130 6.08 10.40 12.28
CA LEU A 130 5.61 11.76 12.09
C LEU A 130 4.68 12.16 13.24
N GLU A 131 5.22 12.88 14.22
CA GLU A 131 4.49 13.30 15.41
C GLU A 131 4.38 14.83 15.54
N GLY A 132 3.41 15.29 16.34
CA GLY A 132 3.22 16.69 16.70
C GLY A 132 3.18 17.63 15.50
N ASP A 133 4.07 18.62 15.48
CA ASP A 133 4.15 19.65 14.44
C ASP A 133 4.49 19.10 13.05
N GLY A 134 5.00 17.87 12.94
CA GLY A 134 5.32 17.25 11.65
C GLY A 134 4.12 17.14 10.72
N ILE A 135 2.96 16.71 11.25
CA ILE A 135 1.71 16.59 10.49
C ILE A 135 1.21 17.97 10.07
N LYS A 136 1.26 18.95 10.98
CA LYS A 136 0.89 20.33 10.69
C LYS A 136 1.76 20.89 9.56
N ARG A 137 3.09 20.76 9.65
CA ARG A 137 4.02 21.22 8.62
C ARG A 137 3.74 20.59 7.27
N PHE A 138 3.42 19.30 7.22
CA PHE A 138 3.00 18.64 5.98
C PHE A 138 1.76 19.34 5.39
N SER A 139 0.69 19.47 6.18
CA SER A 139 -0.54 20.10 5.70
C SER A 139 -0.32 21.54 5.24
N GLU A 140 0.49 22.31 5.96
CA GLU A 140 0.78 23.70 5.60
C GLU A 140 1.63 23.83 4.34
N LYS A 141 2.54 22.88 4.09
CA LYS A 141 3.45 22.92 2.96
C LYS A 141 2.80 22.39 1.67
N TYR A 142 2.04 21.29 1.77
CA TYR A 142 1.62 20.53 0.58
C TYR A 142 0.12 20.58 0.28
N LEU A 143 -0.72 20.99 1.24
CA LEU A 143 -2.18 20.98 1.09
C LEU A 143 -2.82 22.36 1.09
N LYS A 144 -2.06 23.43 1.29
CA LYS A 144 -2.57 24.80 1.15
C LYS A 144 -2.60 25.17 -0.34
N GLU A 145 -3.81 25.37 -0.85
CA GLU A 145 -4.09 25.99 -2.16
C GLU A 145 -3.77 27.50 -2.14
#